data_AF-A0A350BY23-F1
#
_entry.id   AF-A0A350BY23-F1
#
_cell.length_a   1.000
_cell.length_b   1.000
_cell.length_c   1.000
_cell.angle_alpha   90.00
_cell.angle_beta   90.00
_cell.angle_gamma   90.00
#
_symmetry.space_group_name_H-M   'P 1'
#
loop_
_entity.id
_entity.type
_entity.pdbx_description
1 polymer ?
#
loop_
_entity_poly.entity_id
_entity_poly.type
_entity_poly.pdbx_seq_one_letter_code
_entity_poly.pdbx_strand_id
1 'polypeptide(L)'
;AVPGSGETENDSAQKTWEIDTSAKGGNYLPLVRGLVFSEAVVGYPLPVQYDRVFSSIAVLKSFVDRSGYVPDDVVFDQEGNLTVTYGGVQVNLGKGDNIESRVAAIGKTLPSIAGLSGILHLENYDGTQNRFIFSKK
;
A
#
# COMPACT_ATOMS: atom_id res chain seq x y z
N ALA A 1 35.15 36.22 -25.80
CA ALA A 1 35.06 34.79 -26.14
C ALA A 1 35.49 33.99 -24.92
N VAL A 2 34.61 33.17 -24.39
CA VAL A 2 34.88 32.27 -23.25
C VAL A 2 35.15 30.88 -23.84
N PRO A 3 36.29 30.23 -23.56
CA PRO A 3 36.47 28.84 -23.94
C PRO A 3 35.96 27.92 -22.82
N GLY A 4 35.17 26.93 -23.23
CA GLY A 4 34.44 26.01 -22.37
C GLY A 4 35.34 24.99 -21.68
N SER A 5 35.00 24.73 -20.42
CA SER A 5 35.44 23.62 -19.60
C SER A 5 34.90 22.31 -20.16
N GLY A 6 35.81 21.39 -20.46
CA GLY A 6 35.50 19.97 -20.58
C GLY A 6 35.80 19.31 -19.26
N GLU A 7 34.86 18.53 -18.75
CA GLU A 7 35.12 17.45 -17.81
C GLU A 7 34.13 16.33 -18.12
N THR A 8 34.68 15.23 -18.59
CA THR A 8 34.04 13.93 -18.73
C THR A 8 33.94 13.31 -17.34
N GLU A 9 32.74 12.95 -16.88
CA GLU A 9 32.63 11.98 -15.80
C GLU A 9 31.58 10.92 -16.13
N ASN A 10 32.13 9.71 -16.28
CA ASN A 10 31.46 8.43 -16.31
C ASN A 10 30.81 8.21 -14.95
N ASP A 11 29.48 8.12 -14.89
CA ASP A 11 28.83 7.48 -13.74
C ASP A 11 27.89 6.38 -14.24
N SER A 12 28.24 5.18 -13.83
CA SER A 12 27.54 3.95 -14.17
C SER A 12 26.19 3.97 -13.47
N ALA A 13 25.12 4.04 -14.27
CA ALA A 13 23.74 4.10 -13.82
C ALA A 13 23.44 3.01 -12.76
N GLN A 14 23.53 3.36 -11.48
CA GLN A 14 22.77 2.70 -10.44
C GLN A 14 21.31 2.89 -10.81
N LYS A 15 20.67 1.80 -11.23
CA LYS A 15 19.21 1.68 -11.41
C LYS A 15 18.53 1.98 -10.08
N THR A 16 18.38 3.26 -9.80
CA THR A 16 17.46 3.79 -8.80
C THR A 16 16.09 3.51 -9.37
N TRP A 17 15.28 2.75 -8.63
CA TRP A 17 13.87 2.59 -8.93
C TRP A 17 13.30 3.98 -9.19
N GLU A 18 12.77 4.22 -10.39
CA GLU A 18 11.98 5.42 -10.66
C GLU A 18 10.73 5.30 -9.79
N ILE A 19 10.86 5.75 -8.54
CA ILE A 19 9.70 6.11 -7.73
C ILE A 19 9.07 7.25 -8.51
N ASP A 20 7.86 7.04 -9.04
CA ASP A 20 7.07 8.12 -9.60
C ASP A 20 6.90 9.16 -8.49
N THR A 21 7.74 10.19 -8.55
CA THR A 21 7.82 11.27 -7.57
C THR A 21 6.79 12.35 -7.85
N SER A 22 5.82 12.13 -8.74
CA SER A 22 4.62 12.99 -8.77
C SER A 22 3.93 13.03 -7.40
N ALA A 23 4.13 12.00 -6.57
CA ALA A 23 3.67 11.94 -5.17
C ALA A 23 4.64 12.55 -4.14
N LYS A 24 5.85 13.00 -4.50
CA LYS A 24 6.68 13.83 -3.61
C LYS A 24 6.16 15.27 -3.66
N GLY A 25 4.97 15.48 -3.09
CA GLY A 25 4.37 16.79 -2.89
C GLY A 25 2.88 16.93 -3.20
N GLY A 26 2.20 15.90 -3.73
CA GLY A 26 0.78 16.01 -4.08
C GLY A 26 0.04 14.67 -4.02
N ASN A 27 -0.93 14.58 -3.12
CA ASN A 27 -2.05 13.63 -3.03
C ASN A 27 -1.92 12.34 -3.87
N TYR A 28 -1.10 11.39 -3.43
CA TYR A 28 -1.29 10.01 -3.87
C TYR A 28 -2.60 9.47 -3.29
N LEU A 29 -3.52 9.05 -4.16
CA LEU A 29 -4.76 8.38 -3.81
C LEU A 29 -4.73 6.97 -4.42
N PRO A 30 -4.63 5.90 -3.60
CA PRO A 30 -4.66 4.55 -4.14
C PRO A 30 -6.00 4.29 -4.84
N LEU A 31 -5.96 3.50 -5.91
CA LEU A 31 -7.18 2.99 -6.54
C LEU A 31 -7.85 2.00 -5.58
N VAL A 32 -9.04 2.35 -5.09
CA VAL A 32 -9.86 1.47 -4.25
C VAL A 32 -10.91 0.77 -5.11
N ARG A 33 -10.96 -0.56 -5.07
CA ARG A 33 -11.89 -1.40 -5.85
C ARG A 33 -12.66 -2.38 -4.97
N GLY A 34 -13.76 -2.89 -5.52
CA GLY A 34 -14.52 -4.00 -4.94
C GLY A 34 -15.50 -3.62 -3.83
N LEU A 35 -15.69 -2.33 -3.55
CA LEU A 35 -16.79 -1.86 -2.72
C LEU A 35 -18.13 -2.13 -3.43
N VAL A 36 -19.06 -2.77 -2.73
CA VAL A 36 -20.42 -3.06 -3.21
C VAL A 36 -21.40 -2.14 -2.48
N PHE A 37 -22.19 -1.39 -3.24
CA PHE A 37 -23.22 -0.47 -2.76
C PHE A 37 -24.34 -0.35 -3.80
N SER A 38 -25.55 -0.03 -3.36
CA SER A 38 -26.72 0.03 -4.24
C SER A 38 -26.74 1.28 -5.12
N GLU A 39 -26.40 2.44 -4.55
CA GLU A 39 -26.37 3.73 -5.23
C GLU A 39 -25.38 4.68 -4.56
N ALA A 40 -24.89 5.67 -5.30
CA ALA A 40 -24.02 6.72 -4.77
C ALA A 40 -24.70 8.08 -5.00
N VAL A 41 -25.03 8.76 -3.90
CA VAL A 41 -25.69 10.08 -3.93
C VAL A 41 -24.76 11.12 -3.32
N VAL A 42 -24.49 12.19 -4.06
CA VAL A 42 -23.62 13.28 -3.60
C VAL A 42 -24.19 13.90 -2.32
N GLY A 43 -23.33 14.06 -1.31
CA GLY A 43 -23.71 14.63 -0.01
C GLY A 43 -24.24 13.61 0.99
N TYR A 44 -24.43 12.35 0.59
CA TYR A 44 -24.86 11.26 1.47
C TYR A 44 -23.73 10.25 1.68
N PRO A 45 -23.68 9.58 2.85
CA PRO A 45 -22.79 8.45 3.04
C PRO A 45 -23.04 7.37 1.99
N LEU A 46 -21.95 6.78 1.48
CA LEU A 46 -22.05 5.68 0.53
C LEU A 46 -22.62 4.43 1.25
N PRO A 47 -23.75 3.87 0.80
CA PRO A 47 -24.44 2.77 1.48
C PRO A 47 -23.74 1.43 1.20
N VAL A 48 -22.60 1.21 1.87
CA VAL A 48 -21.84 -0.03 1.82
C VAL A 48 -22.38 -1.03 2.86
N GLN A 49 -22.19 -2.32 2.61
CA GLN A 49 -22.60 -3.36 3.56
C GLN A 49 -21.86 -3.28 4.90
N TYR A 50 -20.59 -2.83 4.88
CA TYR A 50 -19.70 -2.85 6.02
C TYR A 50 -18.99 -1.50 6.20
N ASP A 51 -19.51 -0.63 7.07
CA ASP A 51 -18.94 0.72 7.30
C ASP A 51 -17.46 0.71 7.71
N ARG A 52 -16.98 -0.40 8.31
CA ARG A 52 -15.57 -0.61 8.70
C ARG A 52 -14.59 -0.48 7.53
N VAL A 53 -15.06 -0.59 6.27
CA VAL A 53 -14.22 -0.34 5.09
C VAL A 53 -13.67 1.09 5.09
N PHE A 54 -14.46 2.09 5.50
CA PHE A 54 -13.99 3.48 5.56
C PHE A 54 -12.95 3.68 6.64
N SER A 55 -13.13 3.07 7.82
CA SER A 55 -12.13 3.07 8.88
C SER A 55 -10.82 2.43 8.42
N SER A 56 -10.90 1.31 7.69
CA SER A 56 -9.72 0.62 7.14
C SER A 56 -8.99 1.50 6.12
N ILE A 57 -9.73 2.19 5.22
CA ILE A 57 -9.17 3.15 4.27
C ILE A 57 -8.49 4.32 4.99
N ALA A 58 -9.11 4.86 6.03
CA ALA A 58 -8.56 5.98 6.81
C ALA A 58 -7.25 5.60 7.53
N VAL A 59 -7.19 4.40 8.13
CA VAL A 59 -5.98 3.88 8.77
C VAL A 59 -4.88 3.64 7.74
N LEU A 60 -5.23 3.04 6.59
CA LEU A 60 -4.28 2.81 5.51
C LEU A 60 -3.71 4.14 4.99
N LYS A 61 -4.56 5.14 4.75
CA LYS A 61 -4.12 6.49 4.35
C LYS A 61 -3.15 7.08 5.37
N SER A 62 -3.50 7.02 6.66
CA SER A 62 -2.66 7.55 7.73
C SER A 62 -1.30 6.83 7.81
N PHE A 63 -1.24 5.54 7.50
CA PHE A 63 0.02 4.82 7.37
C PHE A 63 0.83 5.25 6.16
N VAL A 64 0.20 5.41 4.99
CA VAL A 64 0.86 5.91 3.78
C VAL A 64 1.46 7.29 4.05
N ASP A 65 0.68 8.21 4.63
CA ASP A 65 1.13 9.57 4.96
C ASP A 65 2.37 9.59 5.87
N ARG A 66 2.43 8.67 6.85
CA ARG A 66 3.53 8.60 7.83
C ARG A 66 4.76 7.83 7.33
N SER A 67 4.55 6.78 6.54
CA SER A 67 5.61 5.82 6.18
C SER A 67 6.16 6.01 4.78
N GLY A 68 5.39 6.60 3.87
CA GLY A 68 5.71 6.67 2.45
C GLY A 68 5.50 5.36 1.68
N TYR A 69 5.05 4.28 2.33
CA TYR A 69 4.73 3.01 1.66
C TYR A 69 3.39 3.08 0.96
N VAL A 70 3.43 3.61 -0.25
CA VAL A 70 2.30 3.79 -1.14
C VAL A 70 1.91 2.46 -1.82
N PRO A 71 0.69 1.91 -1.62
CA PRO A 71 0.24 0.70 -2.28
C PRO A 71 -0.24 0.99 -3.70
N ASP A 72 0.07 0.13 -4.67
CA ASP A 72 -0.36 0.28 -6.07
C ASP A 72 -1.87 0.10 -6.24
N ASP A 73 -2.48 -0.75 -5.41
CA ASP A 73 -3.88 -1.13 -5.53
C ASP A 73 -4.46 -1.57 -4.18
N VAL A 74 -5.72 -1.23 -3.94
CA VAL A 74 -6.47 -1.55 -2.72
C VAL A 74 -7.79 -2.20 -3.10
N VAL A 75 -7.99 -3.45 -2.69
CA VAL A 75 -9.19 -4.24 -3.06
C VAL A 75 -9.92 -4.68 -1.80
N PHE A 76 -11.22 -4.44 -1.79
CA PHE A 76 -12.16 -5.10 -0.89
C PHE A 76 -12.84 -6.25 -1.62
N ASP A 77 -12.96 -7.41 -0.97
CA ASP A 77 -13.83 -8.47 -1.48
C ASP A 77 -15.28 -8.33 -0.96
N GLN A 78 -16.15 -9.24 -1.39
CA GLN A 78 -17.56 -9.24 -1.01
C GLN A 78 -17.81 -9.47 0.48
N GLU A 79 -16.85 -10.04 1.22
CA GLU A 79 -16.93 -10.21 2.66
C GLU A 79 -16.32 -9.02 3.44
N GLY A 80 -15.81 -8.03 2.71
CA GLY A 80 -15.11 -6.87 3.25
C GLY A 80 -13.70 -7.19 3.72
N ASN A 81 -13.05 -8.23 3.20
CA ASN A 81 -11.62 -8.44 3.42
C ASN A 81 -10.82 -7.46 2.56
N LEU A 82 -9.82 -6.83 3.17
CA LEU A 82 -8.94 -5.87 2.53
C LEU A 82 -7.66 -6.56 2.05
N THR A 83 -7.32 -6.37 0.78
CA THR A 83 -6.02 -6.73 0.21
C THR A 83 -5.36 -5.48 -0.36
N VAL A 84 -4.07 -5.29 -0.08
CA VAL A 84 -3.27 -4.19 -0.64
C VAL A 84 -2.09 -4.76 -1.43
N THR A 85 -1.74 -4.13 -2.55
CA THR A 85 -0.68 -4.61 -3.44
C THR A 85 0.51 -3.64 -3.44
N TYR A 86 1.72 -4.20 -3.36
CA TYR A 86 3.00 -3.52 -3.48
C TYR A 86 3.89 -4.28 -4.49
N GLY A 87 3.93 -3.83 -5.73
CA GLY A 87 4.59 -4.51 -6.84
C GLY A 87 4.10 -5.96 -6.99
N GLY A 88 5.00 -6.92 -6.81
CA GLY A 88 4.68 -8.36 -6.88
C GLY A 88 4.08 -8.95 -5.59
N VAL A 89 3.99 -8.17 -4.51
CA VAL A 89 3.52 -8.63 -3.19
C VAL A 89 2.08 -8.19 -2.97
N GLN A 90 1.21 -9.16 -2.69
CA GLN A 90 -0.13 -8.91 -2.16
C GLN A 90 -0.12 -9.09 -0.64
N VAL A 91 -0.71 -8.17 0.09
CA VAL A 91 -0.85 -8.24 1.54
C VAL A 91 -2.32 -8.41 1.88
N ASN A 92 -2.67 -9.56 2.44
CA ASN A 92 -4.01 -9.83 2.93
C ASN A 92 -4.17 -9.28 4.35
N LEU A 93 -5.01 -8.27 4.52
CA LEU A 93 -5.29 -7.60 5.79
C LEU A 93 -6.60 -8.06 6.44
N GLY A 94 -7.40 -8.90 5.76
CA GLY A 94 -8.67 -9.42 6.29
C GLY A 94 -9.71 -8.33 6.57
N LYS A 95 -10.66 -8.62 7.47
CA LYS A 95 -11.89 -7.82 7.69
C LYS A 95 -11.71 -6.45 8.38
N GLY A 96 -10.48 -5.96 8.56
CA GLY A 96 -10.20 -4.66 9.19
C GLY A 96 -10.04 -4.70 10.72
N ASP A 97 -10.23 -5.85 11.37
CA ASP A 97 -9.89 -6.01 12.78
C ASP A 97 -8.38 -5.86 12.99
N ASN A 98 -7.95 -5.19 14.06
CA ASN A 98 -6.54 -4.90 14.33
C ASN A 98 -5.79 -4.27 13.14
N ILE A 99 -6.49 -3.52 12.28
CA ILE A 99 -5.91 -2.96 11.05
C ILE A 99 -4.67 -2.10 11.34
N GLU A 100 -4.65 -1.36 12.45
CA GLU A 100 -3.49 -0.57 12.86
C GLU A 100 -2.24 -1.44 13.07
N SER A 101 -2.37 -2.54 13.82
CA SER A 101 -1.29 -3.50 14.06
C SER A 101 -0.83 -4.16 12.76
N ARG A 102 -1.78 -4.54 11.89
CA ARG A 102 -1.48 -5.20 10.60
C ARG A 102 -0.75 -4.26 9.65
N VAL A 103 -1.22 -3.04 9.53
CA VAL A 103 -0.59 -2.01 8.71
C VAL A 103 0.79 -1.62 9.28
N ALA A 104 0.96 -1.58 10.60
CA ALA A 104 2.28 -1.42 11.21
C ALA A 104 3.22 -2.60 10.89
N ALA A 105 2.70 -3.82 10.77
CA ALA A 105 3.48 -4.98 10.35
C ALA A 105 3.99 -4.85 8.91
N ILE A 106 3.18 -4.28 8.00
CA ILE A 106 3.60 -3.99 6.61
C ILE A 106 4.93 -3.24 6.60
N GLY A 107 5.03 -2.13 7.35
CA GLY A 107 6.26 -1.32 7.38
C GLY A 107 7.48 -2.07 7.91
N LYS A 108 7.29 -3.10 8.75
CA LYS A 108 8.36 -3.95 9.28
C LYS A 108 8.74 -5.07 8.31
N THR A 109 7.78 -5.60 7.55
CA THR A 109 7.98 -6.80 6.72
C THR A 109 8.31 -6.47 5.28
N LEU A 110 7.74 -5.42 4.68
CA LEU A 110 7.96 -5.09 3.27
C LEU A 110 9.45 -5.02 2.89
N PRO A 111 10.34 -4.40 3.68
CA PRO A 111 11.77 -4.34 3.32
C PRO A 111 12.43 -5.71 3.18
N SER A 112 12.02 -6.72 3.96
CA SER A 112 12.63 -8.06 3.94
C SER A 112 12.13 -8.95 2.80
N ILE A 113 10.99 -8.60 2.20
CA ILE A 113 10.40 -9.31 1.06
C ILE A 113 10.41 -8.48 -0.23
N ALA A 114 11.14 -7.36 -0.23
CA ALA A 114 11.28 -6.50 -1.40
C ALA A 114 11.84 -7.29 -2.61
N GLY A 115 11.23 -7.11 -3.77
CA GLY A 115 11.59 -7.83 -5.01
C GLY A 115 11.06 -9.27 -5.10
N LEU A 116 10.38 -9.78 -4.08
CA LEU A 116 9.69 -11.07 -4.16
C LEU A 116 8.29 -10.91 -4.78
N SER A 117 7.67 -12.03 -5.13
CA SER A 117 6.27 -12.10 -5.54
C SER A 117 5.54 -13.18 -4.75
N GLY A 118 4.36 -12.85 -4.24
CA GLY A 118 3.63 -13.73 -3.33
C GLY A 118 2.62 -13.00 -2.46
N ILE A 119 2.11 -13.70 -1.45
CA ILE A 119 1.08 -13.22 -0.54
C ILE A 119 1.63 -13.16 0.89
N LEU A 120 1.60 -11.98 1.50
CA LEU A 120 1.83 -11.79 2.93
C LEU A 120 0.49 -11.90 3.67
N HIS A 121 0.37 -12.89 4.55
CA HIS A 121 -0.84 -13.15 5.31
C HIS A 121 -0.81 -12.41 6.65
N LEU A 122 -1.67 -11.40 6.81
CA LEU A 122 -1.85 -10.62 8.05
C LEU A 122 -3.31 -10.65 8.55
N GLU A 123 -4.21 -11.36 7.87
CA GLU A 123 -5.64 -11.47 8.18
C GLU A 123 -5.93 -12.05 9.57
N ASN A 124 -4.96 -12.78 10.15
CA ASN A 124 -5.01 -13.36 11.49
C ASN A 124 -3.98 -12.76 12.45
N TYR A 125 -3.31 -11.67 12.06
CA TYR A 125 -2.33 -10.99 12.89
C TYR A 125 -3.02 -10.04 13.89
N ASP A 126 -2.60 -10.13 15.15
CA ASP A 126 -3.14 -9.36 16.28
C ASP A 126 -2.11 -8.40 16.92
N GLY A 127 -0.86 -8.38 16.43
CA GLY A 127 0.22 -7.57 17.01
C GLY A 127 1.12 -8.29 18.01
N THR A 128 0.75 -9.49 18.47
CA THR A 128 1.50 -10.22 19.51
C THR A 128 2.51 -11.21 18.94
N GLN A 129 2.32 -11.59 17.68
CA GLN A 129 3.11 -12.61 17.01
C GLN A 129 4.40 -12.01 16.43
N ASN A 130 5.51 -12.75 16.52
CA ASN A 130 6.80 -12.37 15.90
C ASN A 130 7.08 -13.09 14.57
N ARG A 131 6.14 -13.88 14.08
CA ARG A 131 6.28 -14.64 12.83
C ARG A 131 5.20 -14.23 11.84
N PHE A 132 5.62 -14.04 10.60
CA PHE A 132 4.75 -13.75 9.47
C PHE A 132 4.74 -14.93 8.49
N ILE A 133 3.62 -15.11 7.80
CA ILE A 133 3.49 -16.14 6.76
C ILE A 133 3.53 -15.45 5.41
N PHE A 134 4.50 -15.84 4.58
CA PHE A 134 4.63 -15.37 3.21
C PHE A 134 4.59 -16.56 2.24
N SER A 135 3.60 -16.55 1.36
CA SER A 135 3.37 -17.58 0.34
C SER A 135 3.95 -17.11 -0.98
N LYS A 136 5.11 -17.63 -1.38
CA LYS A 136 5.77 -17.25 -2.65
C LYS A 136 5.00 -17.80 -3.85
N LYS A 137 4.94 -17.01 -4.93
CA LYS A 137 4.38 -17.42 -6.23
C LYS A 137 5.45 -18.01 -7.15
#